data_AF-A0A961D9K9-F1
#
_entry.id   AF-A0A961D9K9-F1
#
_cell.length_a   1.000
_cell.length_b   1.000
_cell.length_c   1.000
_cell.angle_alpha   90.00
_cell.angle_beta   90.00
_cell.angle_gamma   90.00
#
_symmetry.space_group_name_H-M   'P 1'
#
loop_
_entity.id
_entity.type
_entity.pdbx_description
1 polymer ?
#
loop_
_entity_poly.entity_id
_entity_poly.type
_entity_poly.pdbx_seq_one_letter_code
_entity_poly.pdbx_strand_id
1 'polypeptide(L)'
;MADELKRREEAVERKTLGVLAGDLFEQLILKPAAGDFVTADDVAPGEASHRFGITITEELHQEWQSRLKGLVDERNRLVHLSLLTWDLNTLEGCQAVIAALDEQRGRIATEFEQVKRYHEFFTQCLKELHEDMMAEGNAPVGLAPCGQRFSV
;
A
#
# COMPACT_ATOMS: atom_id res chain seq x y z
N MET A 1 2.08 20.00 -12.49
CA MET A 1 1.35 19.34 -11.39
C MET A 1 0.32 18.34 -11.93
N ALA A 2 -0.75 18.77 -12.61
CA ALA A 2 -1.77 17.85 -13.15
C ALA A 2 -1.21 16.81 -14.16
N ASP A 3 -0.37 17.25 -15.11
CA ASP A 3 0.24 16.34 -16.09
C ASP A 3 1.20 15.34 -15.46
N GLU A 4 1.86 15.71 -14.37
CA GLU A 4 2.80 14.83 -13.65
C GLU A 4 2.04 13.76 -12.86
N LEU A 5 0.94 14.15 -12.19
CA LEU A 5 0.06 13.21 -11.50
C LEU A 5 -0.51 12.17 -12.47
N LYS A 6 -0.98 12.63 -13.63
CA LYS A 6 -1.50 11.75 -14.68
C LYS A 6 -0.45 10.78 -15.22
N ARG A 7 0.79 11.24 -15.46
CA ARG A 7 1.89 10.35 -15.86
C ARG A 7 2.20 9.30 -14.81
N ARG A 8 2.16 9.66 -13.52
CA ARG A 8 2.39 8.72 -12.41
C ARG A 8 1.27 7.69 -12.32
N GLU A 9 0.02 8.11 -12.52
CA GLU A 9 -1.14 7.21 -12.59
C GLU A 9 -0.98 6.19 -13.72
N GLU A 10 -0.72 6.65 -14.95
CA GLU A 10 -0.48 5.78 -16.12
C GLU A 10 0.71 4.82 -15.90
N ALA A 11 1.74 5.26 -15.19
CA ALA A 11 2.89 4.42 -14.85
C ALA A 11 2.52 3.33 -13.83
N VAL A 12 1.65 3.64 -12.87
CA VAL A 12 1.15 2.69 -11.86
C VAL A 12 0.24 1.64 -12.50
N GLU A 13 -0.64 2.05 -13.43
CA GLU A 13 -1.54 1.13 -14.15
C GLU A 13 -0.81 0.02 -14.92
N ARG A 14 0.42 0.30 -15.39
CA ARG A 14 1.24 -0.66 -16.14
C ARG A 14 2.01 -1.63 -15.25
N LYS A 15 2.07 -1.41 -13.95
CA LYS A 15 2.83 -2.25 -13.02
C LYS A 15 2.11 -3.57 -12.75
N THR A 16 2.88 -4.62 -12.56
CA THR A 16 2.33 -5.91 -12.13
C THR A 16 1.96 -5.84 -10.64
N LEU A 17 1.05 -6.70 -10.19
CA LEU A 17 0.68 -6.80 -8.78
C LEU A 17 1.90 -7.01 -7.87
N GLY A 18 2.90 -7.77 -8.33
CA GLY A 18 4.14 -7.98 -7.59
C GLY A 18 4.96 -6.70 -7.41
N VAL A 19 5.05 -5.87 -8.44
CA VAL A 19 5.73 -4.57 -8.34
C VAL A 19 4.96 -3.62 -7.43
N LEU A 20 3.64 -3.56 -7.56
CA LEU A 20 2.78 -2.73 -6.70
C LEU A 20 2.86 -3.15 -5.23
N ALA A 21 2.90 -4.46 -4.95
CA ALA A 21 3.08 -4.97 -3.61
C ALA A 21 4.46 -4.59 -3.03
N GLY A 22 5.51 -4.62 -3.85
CA GLY A 22 6.84 -4.12 -3.45
C GLY A 22 6.82 -2.63 -3.12
N ASP A 23 6.32 -1.81 -4.06
CA ASP A 23 6.20 -0.36 -3.90
C ASP A 23 5.41 0.03 -2.63
N LEU A 24 4.37 -0.73 -2.29
CA LEU A 24 3.56 -0.50 -1.09
C LEU A 24 4.42 -0.54 0.19
N PHE A 25 5.28 -1.54 0.36
CA PHE A 25 6.13 -1.67 1.55
C PHE A 25 7.41 -0.82 1.48
N GLU A 26 7.88 -0.48 0.28
CA GLU A 26 9.05 0.40 0.14
C GLU A 26 8.71 1.87 0.37
N GLN A 27 7.50 2.30 -0.03
CA GLN A 27 7.16 3.72 -0.09
C GLN A 27 6.17 4.15 0.98
N LEU A 28 5.22 3.28 1.36
CA LEU A 28 4.07 3.66 2.19
C LEU A 28 4.00 2.94 3.53
N ILE A 29 4.20 1.62 3.56
CA ILE A 29 4.13 0.81 4.78
C ILE A 29 5.54 0.60 5.32
N LEU A 30 5.98 1.51 6.17
CA LEU A 30 7.35 1.58 6.64
C LEU A 30 7.53 0.77 7.93
N LYS A 31 8.72 0.22 8.08
CA LYS A 31 9.18 -0.35 9.34
C LYS A 31 9.42 0.78 10.34
N PRO A 32 9.37 0.52 11.66
CA PRO A 32 9.77 1.50 12.66
C PRO A 32 11.29 1.73 12.57
N ALA A 33 11.72 2.64 11.68
CA ALA A 33 13.10 3.07 11.59
C ALA A 33 13.29 4.29 12.50
N ALA A 34 14.26 4.22 13.42
CA ALA A 34 14.71 5.39 14.13
C ALA A 34 15.50 6.30 13.16
N GLY A 35 14.85 7.34 12.62
CA GLY A 35 15.58 8.45 11.98
C GLY A 35 15.29 8.78 10.52
N ASP A 36 14.23 8.27 9.88
CA ASP A 36 13.92 8.58 8.47
C ASP A 36 13.15 9.90 8.24
N PHE A 37 13.46 10.93 9.04
CA PHE A 37 12.99 12.29 8.75
C PHE A 37 14.08 12.99 7.94
N VAL A 38 13.75 13.44 6.72
CA VAL A 38 14.62 14.36 5.98
C VAL A 38 14.83 15.59 6.85
N THR A 39 16.09 15.85 7.21
CA THR A 39 16.45 17.05 7.96
C THR A 39 16.19 18.28 7.09
N ALA A 40 15.65 19.35 7.69
CA ALA A 40 15.27 20.58 6.99
C ALA A 40 16.43 21.24 6.19
N ASP A 41 17.67 20.83 6.43
CA ASP A 41 18.87 21.32 5.74
C ASP A 41 19.01 20.86 4.27
N ASP A 42 18.24 19.86 3.80
CA ASP A 42 18.33 19.33 2.43
C ASP A 42 17.33 19.96 1.44
N VAL A 43 16.56 20.96 1.87
CA VAL A 43 15.48 21.57 1.06
C VAL A 43 15.90 22.92 0.50
N ALA A 44 15.77 23.11 -0.81
CA ALA A 44 16.08 24.38 -1.46
C ALA A 44 15.18 25.52 -0.92
N PRO A 45 15.67 26.77 -0.80
CA PRO A 45 14.88 27.88 -0.29
C PRO A 45 13.60 28.09 -1.11
N GLY A 46 12.44 27.93 -0.47
CA GLY A 46 11.12 28.13 -1.09
C GLY A 46 10.42 26.86 -1.56
N GLU A 47 11.02 25.68 -1.41
CA GLU A 47 10.36 24.40 -1.64
C GLU A 47 9.94 23.76 -0.30
N ALA A 48 8.78 23.11 -0.27
CA ALA A 48 8.34 22.29 0.86
C ALA A 48 8.01 20.90 0.32
N SER A 49 8.72 19.88 0.81
CA SER A 49 8.49 18.48 0.47
C SER A 49 7.98 17.75 1.69
N HIS A 50 6.78 17.17 1.58
CA HIS A 50 6.19 16.35 2.64
C HIS A 50 6.14 14.90 2.19
N ARG A 51 6.76 14.00 2.96
CA ARG A 51 6.66 12.55 2.79
C ARG A 51 5.81 11.98 3.92
N PHE A 52 4.86 11.14 3.57
CA PHE A 52 3.99 10.44 4.51
C PHE A 52 4.22 8.93 4.40
N GLY A 53 4.19 8.25 5.53
CA GLY A 53 4.30 6.80 5.62
C GLY A 53 3.57 6.30 6.85
N ILE A 54 3.11 5.06 6.80
CA ILE A 54 2.45 4.36 7.90
C ILE A 54 3.51 3.49 8.56
N THR A 55 3.80 3.78 9.82
CA THR A 55 4.68 2.92 10.62
C THR A 55 3.85 1.85 11.30
N ILE A 56 4.15 0.58 11.01
CA ILE A 56 3.54 -0.58 11.67
C ILE A 56 4.62 -1.40 12.38
N THR A 57 4.23 -2.34 13.25
CA THR A 57 5.21 -3.23 13.90
C THR A 57 5.94 -4.08 12.86
N GLU A 58 7.18 -4.46 13.17
CA GLU A 58 7.98 -5.31 12.27
C GLU A 58 7.28 -6.65 12.01
N GLU A 59 6.64 -7.22 13.04
CA GLU A 59 5.90 -8.48 12.94
C GLU A 59 4.74 -8.35 11.95
N LEU A 60 3.94 -7.28 12.06
CA LEU A 60 2.81 -7.04 11.18
C LEU A 60 3.28 -6.72 9.75
N HIS A 61 4.39 -6.00 9.60
CA HIS A 61 5.01 -5.74 8.31
C HIS A 61 5.40 -7.03 7.60
N GLN A 62 6.15 -7.91 8.27
CA GLN A 62 6.57 -9.19 7.69
C GLN A 62 5.40 -10.10 7.37
N GLU A 63 4.42 -10.19 8.28
CA GLU A 63 3.22 -11.00 8.10
C GLU A 63 2.44 -10.53 6.86
N TRP A 64 2.18 -9.23 6.75
CA TRP A 64 1.39 -8.70 5.65
C TRP A 64 2.12 -8.78 4.31
N GLN A 65 3.43 -8.49 4.30
CA GLN A 65 4.26 -8.65 3.11
C GLN A 65 4.26 -10.11 2.62
N SER A 66 4.33 -11.07 3.54
CA SER A 66 4.23 -12.49 3.22
C SER A 66 2.87 -12.86 2.61
N ARG A 67 1.77 -12.36 3.18
CA ARG A 67 0.40 -12.59 2.66
C ARG A 67 0.23 -12.04 1.24
N LEU A 68 0.67 -10.80 0.99
CA LEU A 68 0.59 -10.19 -0.34
C LEU A 68 1.49 -10.92 -1.35
N LYS A 69 2.68 -11.37 -0.94
CA LYS A 69 3.51 -12.23 -1.79
C LYS A 69 2.80 -13.55 -2.14
N GLY A 70 2.14 -14.18 -1.17
CA GLY A 70 1.34 -15.38 -1.39
C GLY A 70 0.28 -15.18 -2.48
N LEU A 71 -0.45 -14.06 -2.47
CA LEU A 71 -1.43 -13.74 -3.51
C LEU A 71 -0.80 -13.55 -4.89
N VAL A 72 0.38 -12.92 -4.96
CA VAL A 72 1.13 -12.77 -6.21
C VAL A 72 1.53 -14.13 -6.77
N ASP A 73 2.02 -15.02 -5.92
CA ASP A 73 2.42 -16.38 -6.31
C ASP A 73 1.22 -17.23 -6.75
N GLU A 74 0.08 -17.14 -6.06
CA GLU A 74 -1.17 -17.79 -6.44
C GLU A 74 -1.65 -17.33 -7.82
N ARG A 75 -1.67 -16.02 -8.07
CA ARG A 75 -2.04 -15.45 -9.37
C ARG A 75 -1.08 -15.92 -10.47
N ASN A 76 0.23 -15.91 -10.20
CA ASN A 76 1.22 -16.35 -11.18
C ASN A 76 1.05 -17.84 -11.50
N ARG A 77 0.81 -18.66 -10.49
CA ARG A 77 0.48 -20.08 -10.67
C ARG A 77 -0.80 -20.27 -11.47
N LEU A 78 -1.84 -19.50 -11.17
CA LEU A 78 -3.11 -19.53 -11.90
C LEU A 78 -2.92 -19.26 -13.40
N VAL A 79 -2.17 -18.21 -13.73
CA VAL A 79 -1.93 -17.77 -15.11
C VAL A 79 -1.00 -18.73 -15.86
N HIS A 80 0.02 -19.29 -15.21
CA HIS A 80 1.08 -20.03 -15.91
C HIS A 80 0.98 -21.55 -15.80
N LEU A 81 0.39 -22.09 -14.73
CA LEU A 81 0.49 -23.52 -14.39
C LEU A 81 -0.88 -24.18 -14.23
N SER A 82 -1.87 -23.47 -13.68
CA SER A 82 -3.13 -24.10 -13.27
C SER A 82 -3.90 -24.74 -14.42
N LEU A 83 -3.97 -24.08 -15.59
CA LEU A 83 -4.66 -24.62 -16.77
C LEU A 83 -4.06 -25.94 -17.29
N LEU A 84 -2.79 -26.22 -16.99
CA LEU A 84 -2.13 -27.48 -17.37
C LEU A 84 -2.38 -28.60 -16.35
N THR A 85 -2.81 -28.26 -15.14
CA THR A 85 -2.92 -29.18 -14.01
C THR A 85 -4.37 -29.48 -13.60
N TRP A 86 -5.32 -28.68 -14.06
CA TRP A 86 -6.73 -28.81 -13.70
C TRP A 86 -7.43 -29.88 -14.54
N ASP A 87 -8.19 -30.74 -13.86
CA ASP A 87 -9.13 -31.63 -14.53
C ASP A 87 -10.41 -30.87 -14.85
N LEU A 88 -10.56 -30.50 -16.13
CA LEU A 88 -11.73 -29.80 -16.65
C LEU A 88 -12.68 -30.74 -17.42
N ASN A 89 -12.36 -32.04 -17.46
CA ASN A 89 -13.14 -33.01 -18.25
C ASN A 89 -14.14 -33.79 -17.39
N THR A 90 -14.00 -33.73 -16.07
CA THR A 90 -14.93 -34.35 -15.11
C THR A 90 -15.73 -33.30 -14.36
N LEU A 91 -16.91 -33.68 -13.88
CA LEU A 91 -17.75 -32.81 -13.06
C LEU A 91 -17.05 -32.51 -11.73
N GLU A 92 -16.47 -33.54 -11.11
CA GLU A 92 -15.75 -33.46 -9.85
C GLU A 92 -14.51 -32.56 -9.97
N GLY A 93 -13.76 -32.68 -11.07
CA GLY A 93 -12.61 -31.82 -11.37
C GLY A 93 -13.01 -30.35 -11.52
N CYS A 94 -14.07 -30.08 -12.29
CA CYS A 94 -14.61 -28.72 -12.42
C CYS A 94 -15.05 -28.14 -11.06
N GLN A 95 -15.72 -28.94 -10.23
CA GLN A 95 -16.14 -28.50 -8.89
C GLN A 95 -14.95 -28.19 -7.97
N ALA A 96 -13.90 -28.99 -8.01
CA ALA A 96 -12.68 -28.75 -7.24
C ALA A 96 -11.99 -27.44 -7.67
N VAL A 97 -11.96 -27.16 -8.97
CA VAL A 97 -11.42 -25.90 -9.51
C VAL A 97 -12.23 -24.69 -9.04
N ILE A 98 -13.56 -24.77 -9.10
CA ILE A 98 -14.44 -23.70 -8.61
C ILE A 98 -14.17 -23.42 -7.13
N ALA A 99 -14.14 -24.46 -6.30
CA ALA A 99 -13.89 -24.33 -4.88
C ALA A 99 -12.53 -23.66 -4.59
N ALA A 100 -11.47 -24.06 -5.31
CA ALA A 100 -10.15 -23.46 -5.16
C ALA A 100 -10.13 -21.98 -5.58
N LEU A 101 -10.83 -21.62 -6.66
CA LEU A 101 -10.94 -20.23 -7.12
C LEU A 101 -11.75 -19.36 -6.14
N ASP A 102 -12.83 -19.89 -5.56
CA ASP A 102 -13.61 -19.18 -4.55
C ASP A 102 -12.79 -18.93 -3.27
N GLU A 103 -11.98 -19.90 -2.86
CA GLU A 103 -11.08 -19.76 -1.72
C GLU A 103 -10.01 -18.66 -1.97
N GLN A 104 -9.39 -18.67 -3.15
CA GLN A 104 -8.45 -17.63 -3.58
C GLN A 104 -9.12 -16.25 -3.61
N ARG A 105 -10.33 -16.16 -4.15
CA ARG A 105 -11.12 -14.92 -4.17
C ARG A 105 -11.40 -14.41 -2.76
N GLY A 106 -11.69 -15.30 -1.81
CA GLY A 106 -11.86 -14.95 -0.39
C GLY A 106 -10.61 -14.28 0.19
N ARG A 107 -9.43 -14.85 -0.03
CA ARG A 107 -8.16 -14.26 0.42
C ARG A 107 -7.89 -12.89 -0.21
N ILE A 108 -8.12 -12.75 -1.52
CA ILE A 108 -7.97 -11.47 -2.23
C ILE A 108 -8.88 -10.41 -1.62
N ALA A 109 -10.14 -10.75 -1.31
CA ALA A 109 -11.08 -9.81 -0.72
C ALA A 109 -10.61 -9.31 0.66
N THR A 110 -10.05 -10.19 1.49
CA THR A 110 -9.50 -9.81 2.80
C THR A 110 -8.34 -8.82 2.66
N GLU A 111 -7.38 -9.10 1.79
CA GLU A 111 -6.24 -8.20 1.60
C GLU A 111 -6.63 -6.88 0.92
N PHE A 112 -7.60 -6.91 0.00
CA PHE A 112 -8.16 -5.71 -0.60
C PHE A 112 -8.81 -4.78 0.44
N GLU A 113 -9.61 -5.33 1.35
CA GLU A 113 -10.21 -4.55 2.44
C GLU A 113 -9.14 -3.96 3.39
N GLN A 114 -8.04 -4.68 3.63
CA GLN A 114 -6.93 -4.10 4.40
C GLN A 114 -6.29 -2.90 3.68
N VAL A 115 -5.91 -3.05 2.40
CA VAL A 115 -5.32 -1.94 1.63
C VAL A 115 -6.27 -0.74 1.58
N LYS A 116 -7.57 -1.00 1.40
CA LYS A 116 -8.60 0.03 1.39
C LYS A 116 -8.68 0.80 2.71
N ARG A 117 -8.63 0.12 3.87
CA ARG A 117 -8.59 0.78 5.19
C ARG A 117 -7.39 1.70 5.32
N TYR A 118 -6.21 1.27 4.88
CA TYR A 118 -5.02 2.12 4.91
C TYR A 118 -5.13 3.32 3.96
N HIS A 119 -5.72 3.12 2.78
CA HIS A 119 -5.99 4.22 1.85
C HIS A 119 -6.97 5.26 2.44
N GLU A 120 -8.04 4.80 3.08
CA GLU A 120 -9.01 5.67 3.76
C GLU A 120 -8.35 6.44 4.91
N PHE A 121 -7.58 5.75 5.73
CA PHE A 121 -6.79 6.37 6.81
C PHE A 121 -5.84 7.45 6.28
N PHE A 122 -5.07 7.13 5.23
CA PHE A 122 -4.11 8.07 4.65
C PHE A 122 -4.79 9.29 4.04
N THR A 123 -5.92 9.09 3.35
CA THR A 123 -6.73 10.17 2.79
C THR A 123 -7.28 11.09 3.89
N GLN A 124 -7.66 10.52 5.03
CA GLN A 124 -8.12 11.30 6.18
C GLN A 124 -7.00 12.14 6.78
N CYS A 125 -5.82 11.55 7.04
CA CYS A 125 -4.67 12.30 7.56
C CYS A 125 -4.24 13.45 6.65
N LEU A 126 -4.27 13.25 5.33
CA LEU A 126 -3.95 14.31 4.36
C LEU A 126 -4.96 15.47 4.40
N LYS A 127 -6.24 15.18 4.61
CA LYS A 127 -7.28 16.22 4.74
C LYS A 127 -7.08 17.02 6.02
N GLU A 128 -6.87 16.36 7.14
CA GLU A 128 -6.62 17.01 8.43
C GLU A 128 -5.39 17.91 8.37
N LEU A 129 -4.28 17.41 7.81
CA LEU A 129 -3.10 18.24 7.62
C LEU A 129 -3.35 19.44 6.69
N HIS A 130 -4.11 19.25 5.60
CA HIS A 130 -4.47 20.35 4.72
C HIS A 130 -5.28 21.41 5.47
N GLU A 131 -6.24 21.00 6.29
CA GLU A 131 -7.03 21.91 7.12
C GLU A 131 -6.14 22.67 8.12
N ASP A 132 -5.22 21.99 8.81
CA ASP A 132 -4.27 22.59 9.75
C ASP A 132 -3.36 23.62 9.05
N MET A 133 -2.77 23.27 7.90
CA MET A 133 -1.92 24.18 7.13
C MET A 133 -2.67 25.42 6.64
N MET A 134 -3.95 25.27 6.27
CA MET A 134 -4.79 26.38 5.81
C MET A 134 -5.31 27.23 6.99
N ALA A 135 -5.40 26.66 8.20
CA ALA A 135 -5.75 27.37 9.43
C ALA A 135 -4.55 28.15 10.03
N GLU A 136 -3.31 27.64 9.87
CA GLU A 136 -2.08 28.28 10.37
C GLU A 136 -1.57 29.46 9.53
N GLY A 137 -2.29 29.88 8.49
CA GLY A 137 -2.02 31.10 7.70
C GLY A 137 -2.04 32.43 8.49
N ASN A 138 -2.02 32.41 9.83
CA ASN A 138 -1.95 33.60 10.70
C ASN A 138 -0.94 33.51 11.88
N ALA A 139 0.01 32.55 11.91
CA ALA A 139 1.15 32.62 12.84
C ALA A 139 2.35 31.78 12.37
N PRO A 140 3.61 32.23 12.59
CA PRO A 140 4.78 31.44 12.22
C PRO A 140 4.99 30.34 13.26
N VAL A 141 4.74 29.08 12.90
CA VAL A 141 4.91 27.97 13.83
C VAL A 141 6.26 27.30 13.60
N GLY A 142 7.11 27.36 14.64
CA GLY A 142 8.24 26.46 14.80
C GLY A 142 7.73 25.02 14.90
N LEU A 143 8.28 24.15 14.06
CA LEU A 143 8.01 22.73 14.01
C LEU A 143 8.14 22.07 15.39
N ALA A 144 7.03 21.60 15.94
CA ALA A 144 7.03 20.51 16.91
C ALA A 144 6.92 19.18 16.15
N PRO A 145 7.70 18.14 16.52
CA PRO A 145 7.69 16.86 15.82
C PRO A 145 6.37 16.14 16.10
N CYS A 146 5.56 15.92 15.07
CA CYS A 146 4.39 15.06 15.14
C CYS A 146 4.83 13.60 15.32
N GLY A 147 5.05 13.22 16.58
CA GLY A 147 5.21 11.84 17.02
C GLY A 147 3.93 11.38 17.71
N GLN A 148 2.84 11.18 16.97
CA GLN A 148 1.68 10.46 17.52
C GLN A 148 1.84 8.96 17.25
N ARG A 149 2.26 8.23 18.29
CA ARG A 149 2.08 6.78 18.39
C ARG A 149 0.59 6.51 18.54
N PHE A 150 -0.03 5.93 17.53
CA PHE A 150 -1.30 5.23 17.69
C PHE A 150 -1.02 3.74 17.86
N SER A 151 -1.26 3.24 19.06
CA SER A 151 -1.33 1.80 19.33
C SER A 151 -2.66 1.28 18.78
N VAL A 152 -2.60 0.29 17.89
CA VAL A 152 -3.72 -0.62 17.60
C VAL A 152 -3.74 -1.70 18.68
#